data_AF-A0A2G6Y8L0-F1
#
_entry.id   AF-A0A2G6Y8L0-F1
#
_cell.length_a   1.000
_cell.length_b   1.000
_cell.length_c   1.000
_cell.angle_alpha   90.00
_cell.angle_beta   90.00
_cell.angle_gamma   90.00
#
_symmetry.space_group_name_H-M   'P 1'
#
loop_
_entity.id
_entity.type
_entity.pdbx_description
1 polymer ?
#
loop_
_entity_poly.entity_id
_entity_poly.type
_entity_poly.pdbx_seq_one_letter_code
_entity_poly.pdbx_strand_id
1 'polypeptide(L)'
;MQVSSASSTSRASGAQSSSEIAKLQKQLRQLTDELKGVATSDMDAKAKKQKVEALQAQIQMVQAQIAAIQRQNQQAQIEKQKQAELAKAQKAAETQAKQNNSATSGRQRTPGLGDNVDTFA
;
A
#
# COMPACT_ATOMS: atom_id res chain seq x y z
N MET A 1 -22.99 -25.05 -7.80
CA MET A 1 -22.34 -23.78 -7.43
C MET A 1 -20.87 -24.06 -7.19
N GLN A 2 -20.00 -23.69 -8.12
CA GLN A 2 -18.56 -23.79 -7.96
C GLN A 2 -18.01 -22.37 -8.14
N VAL A 3 -17.90 -21.64 -7.03
CA VAL A 3 -17.19 -20.37 -7.03
C VAL A 3 -15.71 -20.71 -7.02
N SER A 4 -15.08 -20.59 -8.19
CA SER A 4 -13.63 -20.62 -8.33
C SER A 4 -13.08 -19.48 -7.49
N SER A 5 -12.62 -19.81 -6.28
CA SER A 5 -11.74 -18.99 -5.47
C SER A 5 -10.45 -18.80 -6.27
N ALA A 6 -10.44 -17.83 -7.19
CA ALA A 6 -9.24 -17.33 -7.80
C ALA A 6 -8.40 -16.74 -6.67
N SER A 7 -7.51 -17.58 -6.15
CA SER A 7 -6.44 -17.25 -5.23
C SER A 7 -5.86 -15.91 -5.63
N SER A 8 -6.12 -14.91 -4.80
CA SER A 8 -5.70 -13.54 -5.02
C SER A 8 -4.17 -13.50 -5.04
N THR A 9 -3.60 -13.44 -6.24
CA THR A 9 -2.18 -13.20 -6.48
C THR A 9 -1.77 -11.73 -6.25
N SER A 10 -2.60 -10.94 -5.57
CA SER A 10 -2.39 -9.52 -5.23
C SER A 10 -1.33 -9.28 -4.13
N ARG A 11 -0.27 -10.10 -4.10
CA ARG A 11 0.85 -9.99 -3.14
C ARG A 11 2.15 -9.45 -3.73
N ALA A 12 2.28 -9.29 -5.05
CA ALA A 12 3.58 -9.00 -5.66
C ALA A 12 3.87 -7.50 -5.91
N SER A 13 2.86 -6.65 -6.08
CA SER A 13 3.07 -5.30 -6.62
C SER A 13 3.77 -4.35 -5.64
N GLY A 14 3.46 -4.41 -4.33
CA GLY A 14 4.02 -3.48 -3.34
C GLY A 14 5.45 -3.79 -2.89
N ALA A 15 5.86 -5.06 -2.90
CA ALA A 15 7.20 -5.47 -2.47
C ALA A 15 8.26 -5.24 -3.56
N GLN A 16 7.87 -5.34 -4.84
CA GLN A 16 8.73 -5.06 -5.99
C GLN A 16 9.15 -3.58 -6.00
N SER A 17 8.20 -2.65 -5.85
CA SER A 17 8.44 -1.20 -5.93
C SER A 17 9.39 -0.67 -4.86
N SER A 18 9.34 -1.21 -3.63
CA SER A 18 10.25 -0.80 -2.55
C SER A 18 11.70 -1.19 -2.83
N SER A 19 11.90 -2.38 -3.42
CA SER A 19 13.24 -2.86 -3.82
C SER A 19 13.81 -2.04 -4.98
N GLU A 20 12.96 -1.60 -5.91
CA GLU A 20 13.35 -0.73 -7.02
C GLU A 20 13.75 0.67 -6.53
N ILE A 21 13.01 1.27 -5.60
CA ILE A 21 13.39 2.55 -4.99
C ILE A 21 14.78 2.47 -4.36
N ALA A 22 15.08 1.41 -3.59
CA ALA A 22 16.37 1.25 -2.94
C ALA A 22 17.52 1.15 -3.96
N LYS A 23 17.31 0.43 -5.08
CA LYS A 23 18.28 0.34 -6.18
C LYS A 23 18.51 1.71 -6.84
N LEU A 24 17.43 2.43 -7.16
CA LEU A 24 17.49 3.75 -7.77
C LEU A 24 18.17 4.78 -6.85
N GLN A 25 17.88 4.74 -5.55
CA GLN A 25 18.56 5.59 -4.56
C GLN A 25 20.06 5.30 -4.47
N LYS A 26 20.46 4.02 -4.57
CA LYS A 26 21.88 3.65 -4.62
C LYS A 26 22.53 4.16 -5.90
N GLN A 27 21.89 3.98 -7.06
CA GLN A 27 22.38 4.53 -8.34
C GLN A 27 22.52 6.04 -8.29
N LEU A 28 21.58 6.76 -7.69
CA LEU A 28 21.66 8.22 -7.53
C LEU A 28 22.90 8.63 -6.74
N ARG A 29 23.20 7.95 -5.62
CA ARG A 29 24.44 8.21 -4.85
C ARG A 29 25.68 7.92 -5.69
N GLN A 30 25.71 6.78 -6.37
CA GLN A 30 26.84 6.41 -7.24
C GLN A 30 27.08 7.43 -8.35
N LEU A 31 26.02 7.87 -9.05
CA LEU A 31 26.11 8.90 -10.10
C LEU A 31 26.58 10.26 -9.53
N THR A 32 26.18 10.58 -8.30
CA THR A 32 26.62 11.81 -7.62
C THR A 32 28.09 11.72 -7.21
N ASP A 33 28.53 10.57 -6.70
CA ASP A 33 29.93 10.31 -6.36
C ASP A 33 30.82 10.31 -7.62
N GLU A 34 30.36 9.70 -8.72
CA GLU A 34 31.03 9.80 -10.02
C GLU A 34 31.10 11.23 -10.51
N LEU A 35 30.04 12.03 -10.35
CA LEU A 35 30.05 13.45 -10.77
C LEU A 35 31.10 14.24 -9.99
N LYS A 36 31.24 13.99 -8.67
CA LYS A 36 32.31 14.58 -7.86
C LYS A 36 33.69 14.09 -8.28
N GLY A 37 33.85 12.80 -8.56
CA GLY A 37 35.09 12.22 -9.04
C GLY A 37 35.52 12.76 -10.41
N VAL A 38 34.59 12.96 -11.33
CA VAL A 38 34.84 13.57 -12.64
C VAL A 38 35.25 15.03 -12.48
N ALA A 39 34.62 15.78 -11.56
CA ALA A 39 35.00 17.15 -11.29
C ALA A 39 36.46 17.26 -10.79
N THR A 40 36.89 16.34 -9.93
CA THR A 40 38.26 16.29 -9.36
C THR A 40 39.29 15.56 -10.23
N SER A 41 38.87 14.81 -11.25
CA SER A 41 39.78 14.09 -12.16
C SER A 41 40.61 15.04 -13.03
N ASP A 42 41.76 14.64 -13.57
CA ASP A 42 42.57 15.46 -14.49
C ASP A 42 42.12 15.38 -15.97
N MET A 43 40.84 15.06 -16.22
CA MET A 43 40.32 14.99 -17.59
C MET A 43 40.21 16.36 -18.27
N ASP A 44 40.26 16.37 -19.61
CA ASP A 44 39.98 17.55 -20.43
C ASP A 44 38.70 18.28 -20.02
N ALA A 45 38.75 19.61 -19.95
CA ALA A 45 37.62 20.44 -19.52
C ALA A 45 36.35 20.21 -20.36
N LYS A 46 36.50 19.94 -21.66
CA LYS A 46 35.39 19.61 -22.57
C LYS A 46 34.78 18.25 -22.27
N ALA A 47 35.63 17.24 -22.03
CA ALA A 47 35.19 15.89 -21.67
C ALA A 47 34.51 15.87 -20.30
N LYS A 48 35.06 16.61 -19.33
CA LYS A 48 34.43 16.81 -18.01
C LYS A 48 33.05 17.41 -18.13
N LYS A 49 32.89 18.53 -18.87
CA LYS A 49 31.58 19.17 -19.05
C LYS A 49 30.55 18.19 -19.60
N GLN A 50 30.88 17.47 -20.69
CA GLN A 50 29.98 16.49 -21.27
C GLN A 50 29.61 15.37 -20.29
N LYS A 51 30.58 14.82 -19.55
CA LYS A 51 30.35 13.79 -18.53
C LYS A 51 29.47 14.29 -17.39
N VAL A 52 29.74 15.49 -16.87
CA VAL A 52 28.95 16.11 -15.80
C VAL A 52 27.51 16.35 -16.26
N GLU A 53 27.33 16.87 -17.48
CA GLU A 53 26.00 17.14 -18.05
C GLU A 53 25.20 15.85 -18.25
N ALA A 54 25.85 14.80 -18.77
CA ALA A 54 25.24 13.47 -18.91
C ALA A 54 24.86 12.84 -17.56
N LEU A 55 25.76 12.90 -16.57
CA LEU A 55 25.49 12.42 -15.21
C LEU A 55 24.37 13.21 -14.55
N GLN A 56 24.34 14.53 -14.70
CA GLN A 56 23.31 15.39 -14.14
C GLN A 56 21.93 15.11 -14.78
N ALA A 57 21.88 14.86 -16.08
CA ALA A 57 20.66 14.43 -16.75
C ALA A 57 20.17 13.06 -16.23
N GLN A 58 21.08 12.09 -16.03
CA GLN A 58 20.73 10.80 -15.44
C GLN A 58 20.23 10.95 -13.99
N ILE A 59 20.88 11.79 -13.18
CA ILE A 59 20.45 12.07 -11.80
C ILE A 59 19.02 12.63 -11.78
N GLN A 60 18.70 13.57 -12.67
CA GLN A 60 17.35 14.13 -12.77
C GLN A 60 16.32 13.07 -13.17
N MET A 61 16.63 12.22 -14.15
CA MET A 61 15.74 11.10 -14.51
C MET A 61 15.50 10.16 -13.34
N VAL A 62 16.56 9.77 -12.62
CA VAL A 62 16.47 8.85 -11.48
C VAL A 62 15.65 9.49 -10.34
N GLN A 63 15.83 10.77 -10.05
CA GLN A 63 14.98 11.48 -9.07
C GLN A 63 13.51 11.49 -9.46
N ALA A 64 13.22 11.77 -10.73
CA ALA A 64 11.85 11.76 -11.24
C ALA A 64 11.22 10.36 -11.12
N GLN A 65 11.98 9.30 -11.45
CA GLN A 65 11.54 7.92 -11.27
C GLN A 65 11.27 7.57 -9.81
N ILE A 66 12.18 7.93 -8.90
CA ILE A 66 12.00 7.70 -7.46
C ILE A 66 10.71 8.40 -6.98
N ALA A 67 10.51 9.66 -7.35
CA ALA A 67 9.32 10.42 -6.95
C ALA A 67 8.03 9.79 -7.50
N ALA A 68 8.04 9.33 -8.75
CA ALA A 68 6.91 8.65 -9.36
C ALA A 68 6.56 7.35 -8.61
N ILE A 69 7.56 6.49 -8.34
CA ILE A 69 7.35 5.23 -7.64
C ILE A 69 6.93 5.49 -6.19
N GLN A 70 7.49 6.50 -5.51
CA GLN A 70 7.12 6.83 -4.14
C GLN A 70 5.65 7.29 -4.04
N ARG A 71 5.15 8.08 -4.99
CA ARG A 71 3.73 8.43 -5.07
C ARG A 71 2.86 7.20 -5.31
N GLN A 72 3.26 6.35 -6.26
CA GLN A 72 2.52 5.14 -6.59
C GLN A 72 2.43 4.18 -5.39
N ASN A 73 3.52 4.04 -4.63
CA ASN A 73 3.56 3.20 -3.44
C ASN A 73 2.67 3.76 -2.32
N GLN A 74 2.67 5.09 -2.11
CA GLN A 74 1.73 5.73 -1.18
C GLN A 74 0.26 5.49 -1.56
N GLN A 75 -0.09 5.66 -2.84
CA GLN A 75 -1.46 5.42 -3.31
C GLN A 75 -1.87 3.96 -3.15
N ALA A 76 -1.00 3.02 -3.52
CA ALA A 76 -1.25 1.59 -3.34
C ALA A 76 -1.47 1.22 -1.85
N GLN A 77 -0.72 1.84 -0.93
CA GLN A 77 -0.88 1.61 0.51
C GLN A 77 -2.23 2.13 1.02
N ILE A 78 -2.66 3.32 0.59
CA ILE A 78 -3.96 3.90 0.96
C ILE A 78 -5.11 3.03 0.40
N GLU A 79 -5.04 2.63 -0.86
CA GLU A 79 -6.03 1.76 -1.49
C GLU A 79 -6.13 0.40 -0.79
N LYS A 80 -4.99 -0.17 -0.41
CA LYS A 80 -4.93 -1.44 0.31
C LYS A 80 -5.55 -1.35 1.71
N GLN A 81 -5.32 -0.25 2.43
CA GLN A 81 -5.98 -0.01 3.72
C GLN A 81 -7.50 0.13 3.55
N LYS A 82 -7.94 0.90 2.55
CA LYS A 82 -9.37 1.08 2.25
C LYS A 82 -10.06 -0.24 1.88
N GLN A 83 -9.42 -1.08 1.05
CA GLN A 83 -9.94 -2.41 0.72
C GLN A 83 -9.97 -3.34 1.94
N ALA A 84 -8.95 -3.29 2.80
CA ALA A 84 -8.91 -4.11 4.02
C ALA A 84 -10.03 -3.71 5.01
N GLU A 85 -10.36 -2.43 5.11
CA GLU A 85 -11.44 -1.93 5.96
C GLU A 85 -12.82 -2.33 5.43
N LEU A 86 -13.05 -2.19 4.13
CA LEU A 86 -14.27 -2.66 3.46
C LEU A 86 -14.47 -4.18 3.60
N ALA A 87 -13.39 -4.96 3.45
CA ALA A 87 -13.42 -6.41 3.63
C ALA A 87 -13.71 -6.82 5.08
N LYS A 88 -13.21 -6.07 6.07
CA LYS A 88 -13.55 -6.27 7.49
C LYS A 88 -15.02 -5.94 7.78
N ALA A 89 -15.55 -4.85 7.24
CA ALA A 89 -16.94 -4.47 7.41
C ALA A 89 -17.92 -5.51 6.83
N GLN A 90 -17.60 -6.06 5.65
CA GLN A 90 -18.41 -7.12 5.04
C GLN A 90 -18.37 -8.43 5.84
N LYS A 91 -17.21 -8.83 6.36
CA LYS A 91 -17.12 -10.01 7.25
C LYS A 91 -17.87 -9.82 8.57
N ALA A 92 -17.87 -8.62 9.13
CA ALA A 92 -18.60 -8.32 10.36
C ALA A 92 -20.13 -8.35 10.17
N ALA A 93 -20.63 -7.94 9.00
CA ALA A 93 -22.04 -8.02 8.65
C ALA A 93 -22.52 -9.47 8.40
N GLU A 94 -21.69 -10.29 7.75
CA GLU A 94 -22.04 -11.70 7.48
C GLU A 94 -22.03 -12.57 8.76
N THR A 95 -21.21 -12.22 9.75
CA THR A 95 -21.16 -12.95 11.04
C THR A 95 -22.40 -12.66 11.91
N GLN A 96 -22.93 -11.43 11.86
CA GLN A 96 -24.15 -11.05 12.60
C GLN A 96 -25.44 -11.62 11.97
N ALA A 97 -25.48 -11.85 10.66
CA ALA A 97 -26.63 -12.45 9.99
C ALA A 97 -26.83 -13.94 10.34
N LYS A 98 -25.75 -14.68 10.67
CA LYS A 98 -25.83 -16.09 11.05
C LYS A 98 -26.26 -16.33 12.50
N GLN A 99 -26.10 -15.34 13.37
CA GLN A 99 -26.41 -15.46 14.80
C GLN A 99 -27.89 -15.16 15.12
N ASN A 100 -28.58 -14.40 14.25
CA ASN A 100 -30.01 -14.09 14.41
C ASN A 100 -30.96 -15.19 13.95
N ASN A 101 -30.49 -16.23 13.27
CA ASN A 101 -31.35 -17.29 12.72
C ASN A 101 -31.36 -18.59 13.55
N SER A 102 -30.77 -18.59 14.75
CA SER A 102 -30.79 -19.75 15.67
C SER A 102 -31.72 -19.58 16.88
N ALA A 103 -32.56 -18.53 16.91
CA ALA A 103 -33.47 -18.25 18.03
C ALA A 103 -34.97 -18.44 17.73
N THR A 104 -35.35 -18.96 16.56
CA THR A 104 -36.77 -19.10 16.17
C THR A 104 -37.09 -20.53 15.72
N SER A 105 -36.89 -21.50 16.61
CA SER A 105 -37.49 -22.84 16.49
C SER A 105 -37.56 -23.54 17.86
N GLY A 106 -38.23 -22.91 18.84
CA GLY A 106 -38.43 -23.59 20.12
C GLY A 106 -39.22 -22.77 21.13
N ARG A 107 -40.48 -23.19 21.32
CA ARG A 107 -41.39 -22.86 22.43
C ARG A 107 -42.22 -21.58 22.34
N GLN A 108 -43.43 -21.83 21.86
CA GLN A 108 -44.67 -21.35 22.48
C GLN A 108 -44.52 -21.08 23.99
N ARG A 109 -44.86 -19.86 24.46
CA ARG A 109 -45.97 -19.61 25.40
C ARG A 109 -46.08 -18.12 25.82
N THR A 110 -47.33 -17.65 25.71
CA THR A 110 -48.06 -16.59 26.45
C THR A 110 -47.71 -15.10 26.28
N PRO A 111 -48.71 -14.24 25.97
CA PRO A 111 -48.62 -12.78 26.05
C PRO A 111 -48.90 -12.32 27.49
N GLY A 112 -47.90 -11.72 28.14
CA GLY A 112 -48.03 -11.08 29.46
C GLY A 112 -47.69 -9.60 29.35
N LEU A 113 -48.71 -8.75 29.45
CA LEU A 113 -48.55 -7.32 29.75
C LEU A 113 -48.01 -7.15 31.18
N GLY A 114 -47.04 -6.27 31.36
CA GLY A 114 -46.39 -5.95 32.63
C GLY A 114 -45.08 -5.23 32.32
N ASP A 115 -45.15 -4.00 31.83
CA ASP A 115 -45.25 -2.77 32.63
C ASP A 115 -44.00 -2.54 33.51
N ASN A 116 -43.40 -1.38 33.30
CA ASN A 116 -42.06 -0.96 33.65
C ASN A 116 -41.91 -0.73 35.16
N VAL A 117 -40.69 -0.82 35.71
CA VAL A 117 -40.19 0.19 36.67
C VAL A 117 -38.66 0.16 36.74
N ASP A 118 -38.08 1.32 36.41
CA ASP A 118 -36.72 1.78 36.67
C ASP A 118 -36.25 1.50 38.10
N THR A 119 -35.00 1.06 38.26
CA THR A 119 -34.27 1.17 39.54
C THR A 119 -32.79 1.36 39.24
N PHE A 120 -32.35 2.62 39.19
CA PHE A 120 -30.95 2.97 39.45
C PHE A 120 -30.92 4.07 40.51
N ALA A 121 -30.16 3.77 41.56
CA ALA A 121 -29.87 4.60 42.73
C ALA A 121 -28.66 5.51 42.48
#